data_AF-A0A6A6D5T7-F1
#
_entry.id   AF-A0A6A6D5T7-F1
#
_cell.length_a   1.000
_cell.length_b   1.000
_cell.length_c   1.000
_cell.angle_alpha   90.00
_cell.angle_beta   90.00
_cell.angle_gamma   90.00
#
_symmetry.space_group_name_H-M   'P 1'
#
loop_
_entity.id
_entity.type
_entity.pdbx_description
1 polymer ?
#
loop_
_entity_poly.entity_id
_entity_poly.type
_entity_poly.pdbx_seq_one_letter_code
_entity_poly.pdbx_strand_id
1 'polypeptide(L)'
;MWIAKAGPRQQPGQELHPLIDYLLKSKQGGIVFTTRDRKIAVKLAQQNVVDVPAMGEDAAAELLGKCLVNVDLAKSWQDTSALLLQLTYLPLAIVQAAAYINENAISLADYLSLLAEQEEEVIDLLSEEFEDDGRYRNIKNPVAITWLISFNQIQRRDRLAADYLLFMACIEPTDIPQSLLPAGASRKKEVDVIGTLTTYSFVNK
;
A
#
# COMPACT_ATOMS: atom_id res chain seq x y z
N MET A 1 21.83 -22.28 -22.81
CA MET A 1 21.71 -22.86 -24.16
C MET A 1 20.24 -23.24 -24.28
N TRP A 2 19.37 -22.49 -24.95
CA TRP A 2 19.39 -22.14 -26.37
C TRP A 2 19.55 -20.64 -26.64
N ILE A 3 20.32 -20.34 -27.68
CA ILE A 3 20.58 -19.01 -28.24
C ILE A 3 19.68 -18.84 -29.46
N ALA A 4 19.07 -17.67 -29.62
CA ALA A 4 18.70 -17.15 -30.94
C ALA A 4 19.34 -15.77 -31.13
N LYS A 5 20.15 -15.66 -32.18
CA LYS A 5 21.01 -14.54 -32.59
C LYS A 5 20.24 -13.24 -32.82
N ALA A 6 20.91 -12.13 -32.54
CA ALA A 6 20.56 -10.82 -33.10
C ALA A 6 20.94 -10.75 -34.60
N GLY A 7 20.03 -10.20 -35.41
CA GLY A 7 20.21 -9.79 -36.81
C GLY A 7 18.98 -9.01 -37.30
N PRO A 8 19.12 -7.91 -38.07
CA PRO A 8 18.14 -6.83 -38.09
C PRO A 8 17.12 -6.97 -39.20
N ARG A 9 15.82 -6.97 -38.86
CA ARG A 9 14.72 -6.49 -39.73
C ARG A 9 13.58 -5.96 -38.86
N GLN A 10 13.40 -4.64 -38.85
CA GLN A 10 12.17 -4.02 -38.41
C GLN A 10 11.04 -4.52 -39.33
N GLN A 11 10.06 -5.24 -38.78
CA GLN A 11 8.79 -5.45 -39.44
C GLN A 11 7.87 -4.26 -39.11
N PRO A 12 7.32 -3.54 -40.11
CA PRO A 12 6.35 -2.49 -39.86
C PRO A 12 4.97 -3.11 -39.58
N GLY A 13 4.35 -2.74 -38.46
CA GLY A 13 2.90 -2.93 -38.28
C GLY A 13 2.42 -4.01 -37.29
N GLN A 14 3.08 -4.23 -36.15
CA GLN A 14 2.38 -4.84 -35.00
C GLN A 14 1.67 -3.73 -34.22
N GLU A 15 0.43 -3.43 -34.58
CA GLU A 15 -0.48 -2.66 -33.72
C GLU A 15 -0.76 -3.49 -32.46
N LEU A 16 -0.15 -3.10 -31.34
CA LEU A 16 -0.49 -3.67 -30.04
C LEU A 16 -1.85 -3.12 -29.63
N HIS A 17 -2.90 -3.92 -29.78
CA HIS A 17 -4.22 -3.58 -29.26
C HIS A 17 -4.17 -3.51 -27.72
N PRO A 18 -4.74 -2.45 -27.11
CA PRO A 18 -4.89 -2.37 -25.66
C PRO A 18 -5.58 -3.60 -25.07
N LEU A 19 -5.08 -4.10 -23.94
CA LEU A 19 -5.65 -5.26 -23.22
C LEU A 19 -7.16 -5.13 -22.93
N ILE A 20 -7.66 -3.90 -22.80
CA ILE A 20 -9.08 -3.61 -22.57
C ILE A 20 -9.97 -4.08 -23.72
N ASP A 21 -9.45 -4.14 -24.95
CA ASP A 21 -10.21 -4.51 -26.15
C ASP A 21 -10.51 -6.01 -26.20
N TYR A 22 -9.77 -6.81 -25.42
CA TYR A 22 -9.97 -8.25 -25.29
C TYR A 22 -10.95 -8.62 -24.16
N LEU A 23 -11.46 -7.66 -23.40
CA LEU A 23 -12.39 -7.94 -22.32
C LEU A 23 -13.76 -8.33 -22.86
N LEU A 24 -14.24 -9.50 -22.44
CA LEU A 24 -15.54 -10.03 -22.84
C LEU A 24 -16.67 -9.13 -22.32
N LYS A 25 -17.54 -8.70 -23.23
CA LYS A 25 -18.76 -7.95 -22.92
C LYS A 25 -19.94 -8.91 -22.92
N SER A 26 -20.45 -9.25 -21.73
CA SER A 26 -21.61 -10.14 -21.56
C SER A 26 -22.58 -9.59 -20.54
N LYS A 27 -23.87 -9.94 -20.67
CA LYS A 27 -24.90 -9.66 -19.66
C LYS A 27 -24.97 -10.73 -18.56
N GLN A 28 -24.21 -11.81 -18.70
CA GLN A 28 -24.24 -12.99 -17.81
C GLN A 28 -23.08 -13.02 -16.82
N GLY A 29 -22.24 -11.98 -16.79
CA GLY A 29 -21.08 -11.89 -15.91
C GLY A 29 -20.58 -10.46 -15.80
N GLY A 30 -19.63 -10.24 -14.89
CA GLY A 30 -19.02 -8.93 -14.65
C GLY A 30 -17.51 -9.05 -14.50
N ILE A 31 -16.82 -7.92 -14.66
CA ILE A 31 -15.37 -7.81 -14.45
C ILE A 31 -15.18 -6.90 -13.24
N VAL A 32 -14.45 -7.38 -12.23
CA VAL A 32 -14.06 -6.58 -11.08
C VAL A 32 -12.62 -6.11 -11.30
N PHE A 33 -12.44 -4.79 -11.33
CA PHE A 33 -11.12 -4.18 -11.32
C PHE A 33 -10.78 -3.75 -9.91
N THR A 34 -9.62 -4.13 -9.42
CA THR A 34 -9.02 -3.54 -8.22
C THR A 34 -7.91 -2.61 -8.66
N THR A 35 -7.93 -1.37 -8.15
CA THR A 35 -6.87 -0.40 -8.42
C THR A 35 -6.81 0.58 -7.26
N ARG A 36 -5.60 1.03 -6.94
CA ARG A 36 -5.42 2.22 -6.11
C ARG A 36 -5.76 3.49 -6.89
N ASP A 37 -5.52 3.51 -8.21
CA ASP A 37 -5.67 4.73 -9.00
C ASP A 37 -7.16 5.06 -9.24
N ARG A 38 -7.74 5.93 -8.40
CA ARG A 38 -9.10 6.45 -8.53
C ARG A 38 -9.40 7.04 -9.92
N LYS A 39 -8.43 7.70 -10.58
CA LYS A 39 -8.66 8.23 -11.95
C LYS A 39 -8.85 7.09 -12.94
N ILE A 40 -8.13 5.98 -12.79
CA ILE A 40 -8.33 4.75 -13.57
C ILE A 40 -9.66 4.10 -13.22
N ALA A 41 -10.02 4.01 -11.94
CA ALA A 41 -11.31 3.44 -11.50
C ALA A 41 -12.49 4.16 -12.15
N VAL A 42 -12.50 5.49 -12.14
CA VAL A 42 -13.55 6.30 -12.79
C VAL A 42 -13.56 6.09 -14.31
N LYS A 43 -12.39 5.95 -14.96
CA LYS A 43 -12.33 5.68 -16.40
C LYS A 43 -12.87 4.30 -16.78
N LEU A 44 -12.61 3.27 -15.96
CA LEU A 44 -12.99 1.88 -16.25
C LEU A 44 -14.42 1.56 -15.84
N ALA A 45 -14.85 2.00 -14.65
CA ALA A 45 -16.12 1.62 -14.03
C ALA A 45 -17.16 2.75 -14.01
N GLN A 46 -16.79 3.98 -14.41
CA GLN A 46 -17.64 5.16 -14.42
C GLN A 46 -18.28 5.42 -13.04
N GLN A 47 -19.57 5.14 -12.89
CA GLN A 47 -20.33 5.35 -11.65
C GLN A 47 -20.26 4.15 -10.70
N ASN A 48 -19.80 2.98 -11.16
CA ASN A 48 -19.73 1.75 -10.36
C ASN A 48 -18.40 1.63 -9.60
N VAL A 49 -17.97 2.72 -8.95
CA VAL A 49 -16.74 2.75 -8.15
C VAL A 49 -17.10 2.54 -6.68
N VAL A 50 -16.50 1.53 -6.07
CA VAL A 50 -16.63 1.25 -4.63
C VAL A 50 -15.31 1.60 -3.96
N ASP A 51 -15.33 2.59 -3.09
CA ASP A 51 -14.18 2.93 -2.25
C ASP A 51 -14.06 1.92 -1.10
N VAL A 52 -12.87 1.37 -0.90
CA VAL A 52 -12.56 0.51 0.25
C VAL A 52 -11.98 1.41 1.34
N PRO A 53 -12.70 1.66 2.45
CA PRO A 53 -12.21 2.53 3.51
C PRO A 53 -11.05 1.86 4.27
N ALA A 54 -10.31 2.67 5.02
CA ALA A 54 -9.37 2.16 6.01
C ALA A 54 -10.10 1.22 7.01
N MET A 55 -9.40 0.19 7.47
CA MET A 55 -9.96 -0.73 8.46
C MET A 55 -10.14 0.00 9.79
N GLY A 56 -11.33 -0.12 10.39
CA GLY A 56 -11.63 0.44 11.70
C GLY A 56 -11.06 -0.39 12.85
N GLU A 57 -10.98 0.20 14.03
CA GLU A 57 -10.41 -0.40 15.24
C GLU A 57 -11.06 -1.76 15.59
N ASP A 58 -12.39 -1.85 15.58
CA ASP A 58 -13.10 -3.10 15.92
C ASP A 58 -12.74 -4.25 14.95
N ALA A 59 -12.72 -3.96 13.65
CA ALA A 59 -12.37 -4.95 12.62
C ALA A 59 -10.88 -5.32 12.68
N ALA A 60 -10.01 -4.38 13.06
CA ALA A 60 -8.58 -4.61 13.24
C ALA A 60 -8.31 -5.49 14.47
N ALA A 61 -9.00 -5.25 15.58
CA ALA A 61 -8.94 -6.10 16.78
C ALA A 61 -9.47 -7.51 16.50
N GLU A 62 -10.57 -7.63 15.76
CA GLU A 62 -11.10 -8.91 15.32
C GLU A 62 -10.11 -9.66 14.43
N LEU A 63 -9.47 -8.97 13.48
CA LEU A 63 -8.45 -9.55 12.60
C LEU A 63 -7.25 -10.05 13.41
N LEU A 64 -6.69 -9.22 14.30
CA LEU A 64 -5.56 -9.60 15.15
C LEU A 64 -5.91 -10.83 16.00
N GLY A 65 -7.07 -10.83 16.65
CA GLY A 65 -7.54 -11.96 17.45
C GLY A 65 -7.71 -13.26 16.66
N LYS A 66 -8.10 -13.19 15.38
CA LYS A 66 -8.17 -14.35 14.49
C LYS A 66 -6.81 -14.85 14.02
N CYS A 67 -5.81 -13.97 13.95
CA CYS A 67 -4.46 -14.31 13.49
C CYS A 67 -3.57 -14.87 14.61
N LEU A 68 -3.83 -14.54 15.87
CA LEU A 68 -3.05 -15.05 17.00
C LEU A 68 -3.41 -16.50 17.34
N VAL A 69 -2.40 -17.36 17.50
CA VAL A 69 -2.57 -18.75 17.96
C VAL A 69 -3.01 -18.78 19.43
N ASN A 70 -2.45 -17.89 20.25
CA ASN A 70 -2.85 -17.71 21.63
C ASN A 70 -3.69 -16.43 21.79
N VAL A 71 -5.02 -16.60 21.77
CA VAL A 71 -5.99 -15.51 21.92
C VAL A 71 -5.83 -14.76 23.25
N ASP A 72 -5.23 -15.39 24.26
CA ASP A 72 -5.00 -14.78 25.55
C ASP A 72 -3.99 -13.62 25.50
N LEU A 73 -3.14 -13.57 24.46
CA LEU A 73 -2.21 -12.46 24.23
C LEU A 73 -2.93 -11.14 23.90
N ALA A 74 -4.13 -11.20 23.33
CA ALA A 74 -4.95 -10.02 23.01
C ALA A 74 -5.92 -9.62 24.15
N LYS A 75 -5.77 -10.18 25.36
CA LYS A 75 -6.64 -9.83 26.51
C LYS A 75 -6.34 -8.44 27.08
N SER A 76 -5.10 -7.96 26.92
CA SER A 76 -4.72 -6.60 27.28
C SER A 76 -5.25 -5.65 26.21
N TRP A 77 -6.35 -4.96 26.51
CA TRP A 77 -6.89 -3.93 25.61
C TRP A 77 -5.88 -2.81 25.39
N GLN A 78 -5.07 -2.47 26.41
CA GLN A 78 -4.03 -1.46 26.29
C GLN A 78 -2.99 -1.84 25.23
N ASP A 79 -2.41 -3.04 25.31
CA ASP A 79 -1.36 -3.45 24.38
C ASP A 79 -1.92 -3.71 22.98
N THR A 80 -3.14 -4.22 22.90
CA THR A 80 -3.86 -4.43 21.64
C THR A 80 -4.11 -3.11 20.92
N SER A 81 -4.69 -2.12 21.61
CA SER A 81 -4.98 -0.81 21.02
C SER A 81 -3.69 -0.08 20.64
N ALA A 82 -2.65 -0.15 21.49
CA ALA A 82 -1.34 0.44 21.19
C ALA A 82 -0.70 -0.17 19.94
N LEU A 83 -0.71 -1.50 19.81
CA LEU A 83 -0.16 -2.19 18.64
C LEU A 83 -0.94 -1.85 17.37
N LEU A 84 -2.27 -1.91 17.42
CA LEU A 84 -3.10 -1.60 16.25
C LEU A 84 -2.93 -0.15 15.77
N LEU A 85 -2.76 0.79 16.71
CA LEU A 85 -2.45 2.18 16.40
C LEU A 85 -1.08 2.31 15.72
N GLN A 86 -0.04 1.66 16.25
CA GLN A 86 1.29 1.65 15.65
C GLN A 86 1.30 1.03 14.25
N LEU A 87 0.51 -0.01 14.03
CA LEU A 87 0.34 -0.65 12.72
C LEU A 87 -0.64 0.12 11.82
N THR A 88 -1.12 1.29 12.23
CA THR A 88 -2.06 2.15 11.49
C THR A 88 -3.33 1.43 11.03
N TYR A 89 -3.73 0.39 11.78
CA TYR A 89 -4.84 -0.50 11.46
C TYR A 89 -4.73 -1.16 10.06
N LEU A 90 -3.53 -1.28 9.50
CA LEU A 90 -3.34 -1.88 8.17
C LEU A 90 -3.49 -3.40 8.23
N PRO A 91 -4.45 -4.01 7.50
CA PRO A 91 -4.73 -5.44 7.60
C PRO A 91 -3.50 -6.31 7.36
N LEU A 92 -2.68 -5.94 6.36
CA LEU A 92 -1.46 -6.67 6.04
C LEU A 92 -0.43 -6.60 7.17
N ALA A 93 -0.21 -5.41 7.75
CA ALA A 93 0.73 -5.22 8.84
C ALA A 93 0.30 -5.98 10.10
N ILE A 94 -1.02 -6.03 10.38
CA ILE A 94 -1.60 -6.80 11.48
C ILE A 94 -1.33 -8.30 11.32
N VAL A 95 -1.59 -8.85 10.13
CA VAL A 95 -1.34 -10.28 9.84
C VAL A 95 0.14 -10.62 10.00
N GLN A 96 1.04 -9.74 9.52
CA GLN A 96 2.49 -9.93 9.66
C GLN A 96 2.95 -9.88 11.12
N ALA A 97 2.50 -8.88 11.88
CA ALA A 97 2.83 -8.77 13.31
C ALA A 97 2.34 -10.01 14.08
N ALA A 98 1.11 -10.46 13.83
CA ALA A 98 0.56 -11.66 14.45
C ALA A 98 1.37 -12.91 14.11
N ALA A 99 1.81 -13.06 12.86
CA ALA A 99 2.65 -14.17 12.44
C ALA A 99 4.01 -14.17 13.18
N TYR A 100 4.68 -13.02 13.27
CA TYR A 100 5.91 -12.86 14.03
C TYR A 100 5.73 -13.24 15.51
N ILE A 101 4.67 -12.72 16.13
CA ILE A 101 4.32 -12.98 17.53
C ILE A 101 4.11 -14.48 17.76
N ASN A 102 3.39 -15.15 16.85
CA ASN A 102 3.13 -16.58 16.92
C ASN A 102 4.40 -17.43 16.79
N GLU A 103 5.26 -17.12 15.82
CA GLU A 103 6.47 -17.89 15.54
C GLU A 103 7.51 -17.75 16.66
N ASN A 104 7.65 -16.55 17.22
CA ASN A 104 8.62 -16.25 18.27
C ASN A 104 8.07 -16.48 19.68
N ALA A 105 6.77 -16.78 19.81
CA ALA A 105 6.08 -17.00 21.06
C ALA A 105 6.26 -15.86 22.09
N ILE A 106 6.22 -14.61 21.61
CA ILE A 106 6.38 -13.39 22.43
C ILE A 106 5.05 -12.73 22.75
N SER A 107 5.02 -11.77 23.68
CA SER A 107 3.81 -11.00 23.98
C SER A 107 3.63 -9.79 23.03
N LEU A 108 2.42 -9.20 23.02
CA LEU A 108 2.18 -7.94 22.30
C LEU A 108 3.07 -6.80 22.81
N ALA A 109 3.32 -6.77 24.13
CA ALA A 109 4.18 -5.77 24.77
C ALA A 109 5.65 -5.93 24.37
N ASP A 110 6.14 -7.16 24.23
CA ASP A 110 7.49 -7.44 23.75
C ASP A 110 7.63 -6.99 22.28
N TYR A 111 6.65 -7.29 21.43
CA TYR A 111 6.65 -6.86 20.04
C TYR A 111 6.59 -5.32 19.91
N LEU A 112 5.79 -4.65 20.75
CA LEU A 112 5.75 -3.19 20.84
C LEU A 112 7.09 -2.59 21.27
N SER A 113 7.82 -3.26 22.16
CA SER A 113 9.17 -2.83 22.59
C SER A 113 10.17 -2.95 21.43
N LEU A 114 10.13 -4.07 20.69
CA LEU A 114 10.94 -4.25 19.48
C LEU A 114 10.65 -3.17 18.42
N LEU A 115 9.38 -2.77 18.25
CA LEU A 115 9.00 -1.68 17.36
C LEU A 115 9.50 -0.30 17.83
N ALA A 116 9.68 -0.11 19.13
CA ALA A 116 10.11 1.17 19.70
C ALA A 116 11.63 1.35 19.72
N GLU A 117 12.39 0.25 19.73
CA GLU A 117 13.82 0.29 20.04
C GLU A 117 14.71 0.74 18.86
N GLN A 118 14.35 0.55 17.58
CA GLN A 118 15.26 0.84 16.45
C GLN A 118 14.57 1.18 15.11
N GLU A 119 14.74 2.40 14.57
CA GLU A 119 14.20 2.81 13.25
C GLU A 119 14.69 1.94 12.07
N GLU A 120 15.92 1.43 12.11
CA GLU A 120 16.47 0.55 11.07
C GLU A 120 15.96 -0.91 11.19
N GLU A 121 15.79 -1.45 12.41
CA GLU A 121 15.28 -2.81 12.62
C GLU A 121 13.74 -2.91 12.56
N VAL A 122 12.99 -1.81 12.76
CA VAL A 122 11.55 -1.76 12.51
C VAL A 122 11.23 -2.09 11.06
N ILE A 123 12.08 -1.63 10.12
CA ILE A 123 11.99 -2.01 8.72
C ILE A 123 12.14 -3.52 8.65
N ASP A 124 13.21 -4.12 9.19
CA ASP A 124 13.46 -5.57 9.13
C ASP A 124 12.35 -6.41 9.81
N LEU A 125 11.81 -5.97 10.94
CA LEU A 125 10.72 -6.64 11.69
C LEU A 125 9.39 -6.63 10.91
N LEU A 126 9.06 -5.50 10.27
CA LEU A 126 7.92 -5.39 9.35
C LEU A 126 8.21 -6.03 7.98
N SER A 127 9.47 -6.45 7.77
CA SER A 127 9.95 -7.06 6.54
C SER A 127 9.98 -8.58 6.54
N GLU A 128 9.81 -9.24 7.68
CA GLU A 128 9.89 -10.70 7.72
C GLU A 128 8.83 -11.34 6.83
N GLU A 129 9.29 -12.31 6.04
CA GLU A 129 8.47 -13.07 5.11
C GLU A 129 7.63 -14.07 5.89
N PHE A 130 6.32 -13.98 5.74
CA PHE A 130 5.41 -15.02 6.18
C PHE A 130 4.74 -15.61 4.95
N GLU A 131 4.82 -16.94 4.81
CA GLU A 131 4.35 -17.68 3.64
C GLU A 131 2.84 -17.49 3.43
N ASP A 132 2.48 -16.59 2.51
CA ASP A 132 1.20 -16.63 1.80
C ASP A 132 1.43 -17.44 0.52
N ASP A 133 0.76 -18.60 0.39
CA ASP A 133 0.94 -19.65 -0.64
C ASP A 133 0.80 -19.13 -2.10
N GLY A 134 0.46 -17.85 -2.28
CA GLY A 134 0.34 -17.15 -3.57
C GLY A 134 1.31 -15.99 -3.82
N ARG A 135 2.29 -15.69 -2.95
CA ARG A 135 3.21 -14.54 -3.14
C ARG A 135 4.69 -14.92 -3.25
N TYR A 136 5.42 -14.04 -3.93
CA TYR A 136 6.85 -14.15 -4.24
C TYR A 136 7.69 -14.34 -2.96
N ARG A 137 8.31 -15.52 -2.80
CA ARG A 137 9.15 -16.00 -1.68
C ARG A 137 10.49 -15.25 -1.45
N ASN A 138 10.58 -13.96 -1.77
CA ASN A 138 11.86 -13.21 -1.71
C ASN A 138 11.67 -11.69 -1.51
N ILE A 139 10.56 -11.24 -0.92
CA ILE A 139 10.25 -9.82 -0.77
C ILE A 139 10.17 -9.44 0.72
N LYS A 140 11.30 -8.95 1.23
CA LYS A 140 11.43 -8.28 2.52
C LYS A 140 10.67 -6.95 2.53
N ASN A 141 9.63 -6.81 3.36
CA ASN A 141 8.79 -5.59 3.52
C ASN A 141 7.69 -5.38 2.48
N PRO A 142 6.65 -6.21 2.43
CA PRO A 142 5.58 -6.01 1.45
C PRO A 142 4.89 -4.65 1.61
N VAL A 143 4.80 -4.08 2.82
CA VAL A 143 4.19 -2.76 3.06
C VAL A 143 5.10 -1.63 2.59
N ALA A 144 6.32 -1.49 3.13
CA ALA A 144 7.25 -0.43 2.74
C ALA A 144 7.71 -0.56 1.27
N ILE A 145 7.85 -1.77 0.73
CA ILE A 145 8.09 -1.97 -0.71
C ILE A 145 6.88 -1.49 -1.52
N THR A 146 5.65 -1.79 -1.08
CA THR A 146 4.47 -1.27 -1.77
C THR A 146 4.45 0.25 -1.75
N TRP A 147 4.75 0.89 -0.61
CA TRP A 147 4.87 2.34 -0.50
C TRP A 147 6.00 2.90 -1.38
N LEU A 148 7.19 2.29 -1.38
CA LEU A 148 8.34 2.70 -2.20
C LEU A 148 8.08 2.54 -3.70
N ILE A 149 7.44 1.44 -4.12
CA ILE A 149 7.01 1.26 -5.52
C ILE A 149 6.00 2.34 -5.90
N SER A 150 5.08 2.68 -5.00
CA SER A 150 4.11 3.76 -5.20
C SER A 150 4.78 5.11 -5.35
N PHE A 151 5.69 5.43 -4.44
CA PHE A 151 6.48 6.65 -4.46
C PHE A 151 7.30 6.75 -5.75
N ASN A 152 8.00 5.69 -6.15
CA ASN A 152 8.76 5.63 -7.41
C ASN A 152 7.87 5.84 -8.64
N GLN A 153 6.64 5.30 -8.65
CA GLN A 153 5.69 5.57 -9.72
C GLN A 153 5.22 7.04 -9.73
N ILE A 154 4.94 7.61 -8.56
CA ILE A 154 4.59 9.03 -8.43
C ILE A 154 5.75 9.90 -8.92
N GLN A 155 6.98 9.65 -8.48
CA GLN A 155 8.17 10.41 -8.88
C GLN A 155 8.39 10.41 -10.40
N ARG A 156 8.11 9.29 -11.07
CA ARG A 156 8.16 9.18 -12.54
C ARG A 156 7.03 9.92 -13.24
N ARG A 157 5.83 9.96 -12.66
CA ARG A 157 4.60 10.48 -13.29
C ARG A 157 4.34 11.96 -12.97
N ASP A 158 4.64 12.39 -11.75
CA ASP A 158 4.37 13.72 -11.21
C ASP A 158 5.42 14.10 -10.14
N ARG A 159 6.49 14.78 -10.56
CA ARG A 159 7.61 15.17 -9.67
C ARG A 159 7.15 16.05 -8.50
N LEU A 160 6.24 17.00 -8.75
CA LEU A 160 5.75 17.89 -7.69
C LEU A 160 5.00 17.11 -6.60
N ALA A 161 4.31 16.02 -6.95
CA ALA A 161 3.67 15.15 -5.98
C ALA A 161 4.70 14.39 -5.12
N ALA A 162 5.83 13.97 -5.70
CA ALA A 162 6.92 13.42 -4.92
C ALA A 162 7.57 14.47 -4.00
N ASP A 163 7.76 15.70 -4.48
CA ASP A 163 8.29 16.81 -3.68
C ASP A 163 7.38 17.13 -2.48
N TYR A 164 6.05 17.07 -2.67
CA TYR A 164 5.08 17.20 -1.58
C TYR A 164 5.26 16.11 -0.53
N LEU A 165 5.40 14.84 -0.94
CA LEU A 165 5.62 13.73 0.00
C LEU A 165 6.93 13.88 0.77
N LEU A 166 8.01 14.25 0.09
CA LEU A 166 9.30 14.49 0.73
C LEU A 166 9.21 15.64 1.74
N PHE A 167 8.48 16.71 1.42
CA PHE A 167 8.25 17.82 2.34
C PHE A 167 7.44 17.39 3.57
N MET A 168 6.32 16.68 3.35
CA MET A 168 5.46 16.21 4.45
C MET A 168 6.19 15.21 5.37
N ALA A 169 7.11 14.41 4.83
CA ALA A 169 7.95 13.50 5.61
C ALA A 169 8.95 14.22 6.54
N CYS A 170 9.19 15.52 6.35
CA CYS A 170 10.12 16.32 7.14
C CYS A 170 9.44 17.18 8.22
N ILE A 171 8.11 17.11 8.35
CA ILE A 171 7.33 17.90 9.31
C ILE A 171 6.33 17.01 10.04
N GLU A 172 5.58 17.58 10.99
CA GLU A 172 4.47 16.89 11.66
C GLU A 172 3.49 16.36 10.59
N PRO A 173 3.29 15.02 10.48
CA PRO A 173 2.52 14.41 9.39
C PRO A 173 1.00 14.61 9.52
N THR A 174 0.54 15.30 10.57
CA THR A 174 -0.87 15.54 10.88
C THR A 174 -1.26 16.99 10.63
N ASP A 175 -2.48 17.20 10.12
CA ASP A 175 -3.11 18.52 9.92
C ASP A 175 -2.27 19.56 9.15
N ILE A 176 -1.46 19.12 8.18
CA ILE A 176 -0.58 19.98 7.37
C ILE A 176 -1.41 20.95 6.51
N PRO A 177 -1.32 22.27 6.73
CA PRO A 177 -2.02 23.25 5.89
C PRO A 177 -1.49 23.22 4.45
N GLN A 178 -2.39 23.21 3.46
CA GLN A 178 -2.00 23.24 2.04
C GLN A 178 -1.12 24.46 1.67
N SER A 179 -1.23 25.55 2.43
CA SER A 179 -0.39 26.75 2.24
C SER A 179 1.07 26.55 2.64
N LEU A 180 1.42 25.49 3.38
CA LEU A 180 2.80 25.14 3.69
C LEU A 180 3.47 24.28 2.60
N LEU A 181 2.67 23.67 1.72
CA LEU A 181 3.19 22.79 0.68
C LEU A 181 3.90 23.58 -0.42
N PRO A 182 4.90 22.98 -1.10
CA PRO A 182 5.63 23.65 -2.19
C PRO A 182 4.69 24.25 -3.25
N ALA A 183 4.95 25.48 -3.68
CA ALA A 183 4.08 26.16 -4.64
C ALA A 183 4.11 25.46 -6.01
N GLY A 184 2.93 25.20 -6.58
CA GLY A 184 2.81 24.68 -7.93
C GLY A 184 2.89 25.76 -8.99
N ALA A 185 3.15 25.39 -10.25
CA ALA A 185 3.14 26.34 -11.37
C ALA A 185 1.76 27.00 -11.61
N SER A 186 0.69 26.43 -11.04
CA SER A 186 -0.65 27.01 -11.03
C SER A 186 -1.51 26.33 -9.97
N ARG A 187 -2.61 26.98 -9.55
CA ARG A 187 -3.58 26.38 -8.63
C ARG A 187 -4.15 25.06 -9.14
N LYS A 188 -4.39 24.94 -10.46
CA LYS A 188 -4.83 23.68 -11.08
C LYS A 188 -3.82 22.56 -10.84
N LYS A 189 -2.52 22.85 -10.99
CA LYS A 189 -1.46 21.86 -10.81
C LYS A 189 -1.37 21.39 -9.35
N GLU A 190 -1.54 22.29 -8.39
CA GLU A 190 -1.59 21.92 -6.96
C GLU A 190 -2.77 20.98 -6.64
N VAL A 191 -3.95 21.30 -7.18
CA VAL A 191 -5.15 20.46 -7.03
C VAL A 191 -4.94 19.09 -7.68
N ASP A 192 -4.33 19.05 -8.87
CA ASP A 192 -4.01 17.80 -9.56
C ASP A 192 -2.99 16.95 -8.79
N VAL A 193 -2.02 17.58 -8.12
CA VAL A 193 -1.02 16.93 -7.26
C VAL A 193 -1.66 16.29 -6.04
N ILE A 194 -2.47 17.05 -5.28
CA ILE A 194 -3.21 16.50 -4.14
C ILE A 194 -4.10 15.35 -4.60
N GLY A 195 -4.80 15.52 -5.74
CA GLY A 195 -5.59 14.45 -6.33
C GLY A 195 -4.76 13.20 -6.65
N THR A 196 -3.53 13.35 -7.15
CA THR A 196 -2.59 12.24 -7.37
C THR A 196 -2.16 11.58 -6.05
N LEU A 197 -1.87 12.34 -4.99
CA LEU A 197 -1.47 11.76 -3.71
C LEU A 197 -2.62 11.00 -3.03
N THR A 198 -3.83 11.56 -3.04
CA THR A 198 -5.04 10.87 -2.57
C THR A 198 -5.32 9.61 -3.39
N THR A 199 -5.05 9.64 -4.70
CA THR A 199 -5.18 8.49 -5.60
C THR A 199 -4.23 7.35 -5.24
N TYR A 200 -3.11 7.62 -4.58
CA TYR A 200 -2.21 6.58 -4.09
C TYR A 200 -2.35 6.34 -2.58
N SER A 201 -3.38 6.91 -1.95
CA SER A 201 -3.65 6.83 -0.51
C SER A 201 -2.50 7.33 0.38
N PHE A 202 -1.63 8.21 -0.14
CA PHE A 202 -0.58 8.85 0.67
C PHE A 202 -1.10 10.00 1.52
N VAL A 203 -2.22 10.60 1.13
CA VAL A 203 -2.85 11.69 1.89
C VAL A 203 -4.37 11.52 1.88
N ASN A 204 -4.98 11.85 3.01
CA ASN A 204 -6.41 12.07 3.16
C ASN A 204 -6.72 13.58 3.06
N LYS A 205 -8.00 13.90 2.88
CA LYS A 205 -8.51 15.28 2.87
C LYS A 205 -9.31 15.55 4.12
#